data_AF-A0AAD4I500-F1
#
_entry.id   AF-A0AAD4I500-F1
#
_cell.length_a   1.000
_cell.length_b   1.000
_cell.length_c   1.000
_cell.angle_alpha   90.00
_cell.angle_beta   90.00
_cell.angle_gamma   90.00
#
_symmetry.space_group_name_H-M   'P 1'
#
loop_
_entity.id
_entity.type
_entity.pdbx_description
1 polymer ?
#
loop_
_entity_poly.entity_id
_entity_poly.type
_entity_poly.pdbx_seq_one_letter_code
_entity_poly.pdbx_strand_id
1 'polypeptide(L)'
;MVFECPNTKTALHSFRHGYCGNFALAQSPSDEPVIPSPDIFDFPPDSDGPPDIASNFRLPHRSECAAHLELLETFFALRQRILCSEALDSVMGTMPVRETKTGYSGDTKTFKDPGLWQRRQAKWPIFVEFAVVRFLEWCKPFTHPVTGEPPNDLALPPLDVIMVWHALSAFSLEGNRHPQFNVGDSVKVNRYAACFAPRAVIRQASFVDKMHGVLWIRSPALAGTLRRGTARYEKFLGLLQRYPGTMIVPTLDIDLVWHTHQCQAPGYAKATNEHVGRFVNHDDTIAKDKLGDGFAESRKYFQMQFGAEYKVCGCWDCELLLDSVEGLAGTPEEVDMAEVARSAEARLRYYRAVERAREGNKPLPMSLPGM
;
A
#
# COMPACT_ATOMS: atom_id res chain seq x y z
N MET A 1 22.46 -19.15 -9.37
CA MET A 1 21.83 -19.95 -8.30
C MET A 1 20.66 -19.15 -7.78
N VAL A 2 19.45 -19.64 -8.03
CA VAL A 2 18.20 -18.96 -7.69
C VAL A 2 17.86 -19.29 -6.24
N PHE A 3 17.84 -18.30 -5.37
CA PHE A 3 17.24 -18.47 -4.04
C PHE A 3 15.71 -18.47 -4.21
N GLU A 4 15.12 -19.66 -4.20
CA GLU A 4 13.67 -19.80 -4.06
C GLU A 4 13.27 -19.33 -2.65
N CYS A 5 12.58 -18.19 -2.56
CA CYS A 5 11.99 -17.73 -1.31
C CYS A 5 10.56 -18.30 -1.18
N PRO A 6 10.25 -19.09 -0.13
CA PRO A 6 8.93 -19.65 0.06
C PRO A 6 7.96 -18.57 0.57
N ASN A 7 6.83 -18.38 -0.11
CA ASN A 7 5.59 -17.72 0.34
C ASN A 7 5.68 -16.36 1.07
N THR A 8 4.86 -15.39 0.66
CA THR A 8 4.73 -14.06 1.28
C THR A 8 4.29 -14.06 2.75
N LYS A 9 3.74 -15.16 3.29
CA LYS A 9 3.55 -15.34 4.75
C LYS A 9 4.87 -15.48 5.53
N THR A 10 5.96 -15.79 4.83
CA THR A 10 7.31 -15.98 5.40
C THR A 10 8.08 -14.68 5.53
N ALA A 11 7.68 -13.60 4.85
CA ALA A 11 8.31 -12.28 5.03
C ALA A 11 8.20 -11.82 6.50
N LEU A 12 7.05 -12.08 7.14
CA LEU A 12 6.85 -11.89 8.58
C LEU A 12 7.40 -13.04 9.45
N HIS A 13 7.45 -14.28 8.97
CA HIS A 13 8.02 -15.38 9.78
C HIS A 13 9.56 -15.44 9.77
N SER A 14 10.22 -14.77 8.82
CA SER A 14 11.68 -14.53 8.83
C SER A 14 12.10 -13.61 10.00
N PHE A 15 11.14 -12.98 10.70
CA PHE A 15 11.41 -12.17 11.90
C PHE A 15 11.91 -12.96 13.12
N ARG A 16 11.97 -14.30 13.10
CA ARG A 16 12.31 -15.08 14.31
C ARG A 16 13.76 -15.54 14.44
N HIS A 17 14.53 -15.63 13.37
CA HIS A 17 15.87 -16.23 13.43
C HIS A 17 16.90 -15.37 12.70
N GLY A 18 17.41 -14.37 13.40
CA GLY A 18 18.52 -13.55 12.96
C GLY A 18 18.98 -12.68 14.11
N TYR A 19 20.19 -12.99 14.59
CA TYR A 19 20.96 -12.35 15.67
C TYR A 19 20.59 -10.88 15.95
N CYS A 20 20.28 -10.56 17.21
CA CYS A 20 20.13 -9.19 17.70
C CYS A 20 21.54 -8.59 17.83
N GLY A 21 22.04 -7.92 16.79
CA GLY A 21 23.21 -7.06 16.94
C GLY A 21 22.87 -5.96 17.95
N ASN A 22 23.72 -5.74 18.95
CA ASN A 22 23.54 -4.64 19.90
C ASN A 22 23.84 -3.31 19.19
N PHE A 23 22.84 -2.74 18.53
CA PHE A 23 22.91 -1.35 18.11
C PHE A 23 22.83 -0.45 19.35
N ALA A 24 23.61 0.63 19.39
CA ALA A 24 23.45 1.66 20.41
C ALA A 24 22.02 2.19 20.35
N LEU A 25 21.40 2.44 21.50
CA LEU A 25 20.03 2.96 21.58
C LEU A 25 20.05 4.49 21.49
N ALA A 26 19.03 5.05 20.83
CA ALA A 26 18.76 6.47 20.84
C ALA A 26 18.52 6.95 22.28
N GLN A 27 19.15 8.06 22.67
CA GLN A 27 18.99 8.65 24.01
C GLN A 27 17.95 9.77 24.01
N SER A 28 17.70 10.36 22.84
CA SER A 28 16.74 11.42 22.61
C SER A 28 16.00 11.22 21.28
N PRO A 29 14.84 11.86 21.06
CA PRO A 29 14.12 11.78 19.79
C PRO A 29 14.94 12.22 18.57
N SER A 30 15.91 13.13 18.73
CA SER A 30 16.81 13.54 17.65
C SER A 30 17.84 12.49 17.26
N ASP A 31 18.08 11.49 18.11
CA ASP A 31 18.98 10.38 17.82
C ASP A 31 18.24 9.21 17.12
N GLU A 32 16.91 9.28 17.02
CA GLU A 32 16.10 8.28 16.36
C GLU A 32 16.20 8.43 14.83
N PRO A 33 16.24 7.32 14.08
CA PRO A 33 16.23 7.39 12.62
C PRO A 33 14.88 7.87 12.09
N VAL A 34 14.92 8.83 11.16
CA VAL A 34 13.75 9.27 10.41
C VAL A 34 13.55 8.32 9.22
N ILE A 35 12.50 7.49 9.29
CA ILE A 35 12.19 6.48 8.27
C ILE A 35 10.74 6.64 7.81
N PRO A 36 10.46 6.79 6.50
CA PRO A 36 11.45 6.95 5.44
C PRO A 36 12.16 8.31 5.52
N SER A 37 13.24 8.49 4.74
CA SER A 37 13.88 9.80 4.60
C SER A 37 12.85 10.83 4.08
N PRO A 38 12.78 12.05 4.64
CA PRO A 38 11.87 13.10 4.19
C PRO A 38 11.95 13.40 2.70
N ASP A 39 13.14 13.31 2.10
CA ASP A 39 13.40 13.59 0.68
C ASP A 39 12.59 12.69 -0.27
N ILE A 40 12.09 11.53 0.19
CA ILE A 40 11.22 10.71 -0.64
C ILE A 40 9.90 11.42 -0.97
N PHE A 41 9.48 12.36 -0.12
CA PHE A 41 8.28 13.16 -0.26
C PHE A 41 8.51 14.50 -0.97
N ASP A 42 9.70 14.70 -1.56
CA ASP A 42 9.93 15.84 -2.44
C ASP A 42 9.11 15.67 -3.72
N PHE A 43 7.94 16.31 -3.74
CA PHE A 43 7.08 16.35 -4.92
C PHE A 43 7.72 17.22 -5.98
N PRO A 44 7.84 16.74 -7.23
CA PRO A 44 8.27 17.59 -8.33
C PRO A 44 7.27 18.75 -8.44
N PRO A 45 7.74 19.98 -8.73
CA PRO A 45 6.85 21.11 -8.93
C PRO A 45 5.81 20.74 -9.99
N ASP A 46 4.54 21.12 -9.76
CA ASP A 46 3.54 21.12 -10.82
C ASP A 46 4.15 21.87 -11.99
N SER A 47 4.28 21.20 -13.14
CA SER A 47 5.01 21.72 -14.27
C SER A 47 4.41 23.05 -14.75
N ASP A 48 4.99 24.17 -14.31
CA ASP A 48 4.80 25.53 -14.86
C ASP A 48 5.52 25.69 -16.23
N GLY A 49 5.83 24.59 -16.91
CA GLY A 49 6.23 24.61 -18.31
C GLY A 49 5.00 24.69 -19.20
N PRO A 50 5.06 25.34 -20.38
CA PRO A 50 4.01 25.20 -21.38
C PRO A 50 3.78 23.69 -21.60
N PRO A 51 2.51 23.24 -21.72
CA PRO A 51 2.22 21.83 -21.90
C PRO A 51 3.03 21.34 -23.09
N ASP A 52 3.93 20.40 -22.88
CA ASP A 52 4.58 19.75 -24.02
C ASP A 52 3.46 18.98 -24.74
N ILE A 53 3.07 19.50 -25.90
CA ILE A 53 1.89 19.08 -26.70
C ILE A 53 2.05 17.64 -27.23
N ALA A 54 3.14 16.93 -26.90
CA ALA A 54 3.44 15.62 -27.47
C ALA A 54 2.96 14.40 -26.65
N SER A 55 2.75 14.49 -25.33
CA SER A 55 2.00 13.45 -24.57
C SER A 55 1.59 13.92 -23.17
N ASN A 56 0.30 14.05 -22.90
CA ASN A 56 -0.23 14.35 -21.55
C ASN A 56 -0.20 13.11 -20.62
N PHE A 57 0.71 12.17 -20.87
CA PHE A 57 0.82 10.92 -20.15
C PHE A 57 1.83 11.07 -19.01
N ARG A 58 1.32 11.24 -17.78
CA ARG A 58 2.14 11.28 -16.57
C ARG A 58 1.92 10.02 -15.75
N LEU A 59 2.99 9.27 -15.51
CA LEU A 59 3.01 8.17 -14.54
C LEU A 59 3.15 8.73 -13.11
N PRO A 60 2.67 8.02 -12.07
CA PRO A 60 2.89 8.42 -10.69
C PRO A 60 4.37 8.54 -10.34
N HIS A 61 4.72 9.65 -9.70
CA HIS A 61 6.06 9.88 -9.18
C HIS A 61 6.31 9.03 -7.92
N ARG A 62 7.59 8.80 -7.59
CA ARG A 62 7.97 8.05 -6.38
C ARG A 62 7.44 8.70 -5.10
N SER A 63 7.36 10.03 -5.03
CA SER A 63 6.82 10.75 -3.88
C SER A 63 5.31 10.52 -3.71
N GLU A 64 4.56 10.47 -4.81
CA GLU A 64 3.13 10.16 -4.81
C GLU A 64 2.89 8.71 -4.35
N CYS A 65 3.69 7.77 -4.83
CA CYS A 65 3.63 6.37 -4.37
C CYS A 65 4.05 6.21 -2.90
N ALA A 66 5.05 6.96 -2.42
CA ALA A 66 5.48 6.94 -1.02
C ALA A 66 4.40 7.52 -0.10
N ALA A 67 3.81 8.66 -0.45
CA ALA A 67 2.70 9.26 0.28
C ALA A 67 1.47 8.33 0.30
N HIS A 68 1.20 7.64 -0.81
CA HIS A 68 0.14 6.65 -0.86
C HIS A 68 0.43 5.45 0.07
N LEU A 69 1.65 4.91 0.08
CA LEU A 69 2.04 3.87 1.03
C LEU A 69 1.88 4.32 2.50
N GLU A 70 2.29 5.55 2.82
CA GLU A 70 2.11 6.11 4.16
C GLU A 70 0.63 6.21 4.53
N LEU A 71 -0.22 6.68 3.62
CA LEU A 71 -1.67 6.71 3.82
C LEU A 71 -2.24 5.30 4.06
N LEU A 72 -1.82 4.29 3.29
CA LEU A 72 -2.28 2.91 3.48
C LEU A 72 -1.87 2.35 4.86
N GLU A 73 -0.68 2.67 5.36
CA GLU A 73 -0.29 2.32 6.73
C GLU A 73 -1.18 2.98 7.78
N THR A 74 -1.60 4.23 7.58
CA THR A 74 -2.55 4.88 8.49
C THR A 74 -3.90 4.19 8.51
N PHE A 75 -4.39 3.69 7.36
CA PHE A 75 -5.62 2.89 7.28
C PHE A 75 -5.46 1.55 7.98
N PHE A 76 -4.32 0.88 7.81
CA PHE A 76 -4.02 -0.36 8.53
C PHE A 76 -4.05 -0.11 10.04
N ALA A 77 -3.33 0.90 10.51
CA ALA A 77 -3.27 1.25 11.93
C ALA A 77 -4.64 1.63 12.50
N LEU A 78 -5.45 2.39 11.76
CA LEU A 78 -6.83 2.70 12.14
C LEU A 78 -7.65 1.42 12.33
N ARG A 79 -7.61 0.51 11.35
CA ARG A 79 -8.31 -0.77 11.41
C ARG A 79 -7.86 -1.61 12.62
N GLN A 80 -6.55 -1.71 12.87
CA GLN A 80 -6.05 -2.44 14.05
C GLN A 80 -6.51 -1.81 15.36
N ARG A 81 -6.50 -0.48 15.48
CA ARG A 81 -6.99 0.22 16.68
C ARG A 81 -8.47 -0.05 16.94
N ILE A 82 -9.30 -0.05 15.89
CA ILE A 82 -10.72 -0.39 15.99
C ILE A 82 -10.91 -1.85 16.40
N LEU A 83 -10.24 -2.79 15.71
CA LEU A 83 -10.36 -4.23 15.98
C LEU A 83 -9.89 -4.56 17.41
N CYS A 84 -8.80 -3.97 17.88
CA CYS A 84 -8.21 -4.25 19.19
C CYS A 84 -8.75 -3.39 20.35
N SER A 85 -9.68 -2.46 20.10
CA SER A 85 -10.25 -1.60 21.14
C SER A 85 -11.04 -2.39 22.18
N GLU A 86 -10.61 -2.34 23.44
CA GLU A 86 -11.28 -2.98 24.58
C GLU A 86 -12.59 -2.29 24.94
N ALA A 87 -12.68 -0.97 24.75
CA ALA A 87 -13.93 -0.24 24.91
C ALA A 87 -15.00 -0.74 23.93
N LEU A 88 -14.61 -1.00 22.67
CA LEU A 88 -15.52 -1.61 21.69
C LEU A 88 -15.79 -3.08 21.99
N ASP A 89 -14.86 -3.82 22.62
CA ASP A 89 -15.15 -5.19 23.06
C ASP A 89 -16.32 -5.24 24.04
N SER A 90 -16.35 -4.29 24.99
CA SER A 90 -17.40 -4.19 26.00
C SER A 90 -18.76 -3.86 25.39
N VAL A 91 -18.82 -2.86 24.51
CA VAL A 91 -20.07 -2.43 23.87
C VAL A 91 -20.61 -3.49 22.90
N MET A 92 -19.71 -4.19 22.19
CA MET A 92 -20.10 -5.13 21.14
C MET A 92 -20.14 -6.59 21.60
N GLY A 93 -19.95 -6.86 22.89
CA GLY A 93 -19.96 -8.23 23.44
C GLY A 93 -18.84 -9.12 22.86
N THR A 94 -17.70 -8.55 22.47
CA THR A 94 -16.56 -9.28 21.88
C THR A 94 -15.41 -9.50 22.87
N MET A 95 -15.72 -9.45 24.17
CA MET A 95 -14.75 -9.63 25.26
C MET A 95 -13.94 -10.94 25.13
N PRO A 96 -12.66 -10.95 25.56
CA PRO A 96 -11.85 -12.17 25.62
C PRO A 96 -12.45 -13.23 26.55
N VAL A 97 -12.55 -14.46 26.05
CA VAL A 97 -12.94 -15.64 26.83
C VAL A 97 -11.67 -16.44 27.08
N ARG A 98 -11.09 -16.31 28.28
CA ARG A 98 -9.81 -16.94 28.62
C ARG A 98 -10.02 -18.15 29.52
N GLU A 99 -9.35 -19.24 29.19
CA GLU A 99 -9.26 -20.41 30.05
C GLU A 99 -8.10 -20.27 31.01
N THR A 100 -8.28 -20.74 32.24
CA THR A 100 -7.23 -20.79 33.26
C THR A 100 -7.02 -22.23 33.69
N LYS A 101 -5.78 -22.73 33.66
CA LYS A 101 -5.43 -24.08 34.12
C LYS A 101 -4.34 -24.01 35.17
N THR A 102 -4.48 -24.80 36.23
CA THR A 102 -3.48 -24.95 37.29
C THR A 102 -2.65 -26.19 37.03
N GLY A 103 -1.33 -26.03 36.95
CA GLY A 103 -0.38 -27.10 36.74
C GLY A 103 -0.12 -27.93 38.00
N TYR A 104 0.59 -29.04 37.84
CA TYR A 104 0.95 -29.96 38.93
C TYR A 104 1.79 -29.31 40.04
N SER A 105 2.58 -28.28 39.69
CA SER A 105 3.36 -27.45 40.62
C SER A 105 2.54 -26.41 41.39
N GLY A 106 1.23 -26.30 41.15
CA GLY A 106 0.38 -25.24 41.68
C GLY A 106 0.37 -23.95 40.85
N ASP A 107 1.18 -23.87 39.78
CA ASP A 107 1.24 -22.69 38.92
C ASP A 107 -0.02 -22.54 38.06
N THR A 108 -0.71 -21.41 38.18
CA THR A 108 -1.87 -21.09 37.36
C THR A 108 -1.46 -20.34 36.09
N LYS A 109 -1.88 -20.84 34.92
CA LYS A 109 -1.66 -20.18 33.62
C LYS A 109 -2.98 -19.84 32.95
N THR A 110 -3.11 -18.60 32.51
CA THR A 110 -4.23 -18.13 31.68
C THR A 110 -3.84 -18.22 30.20
N PHE A 111 -4.67 -18.90 29.43
CA PHE A 111 -4.46 -19.12 28.00
C PHE A 111 -5.06 -17.98 27.19
N LYS A 112 -4.43 -17.69 26.03
CA LYS A 112 -4.99 -16.75 25.05
C LYS A 112 -6.27 -17.34 24.47
N ASP A 113 -7.23 -16.48 24.22
CA ASP A 113 -8.46 -16.84 23.51
C ASP A 113 -8.16 -16.98 22.00
N PRO A 114 -8.24 -18.21 21.43
CA PRO A 114 -7.93 -18.42 20.02
C PRO A 114 -9.00 -17.83 19.08
N GLY A 115 -10.23 -17.63 19.56
CA GLY A 115 -11.35 -17.11 18.77
C GLY A 115 -11.52 -15.58 18.86
N LEU A 116 -10.80 -14.91 19.75
CA LEU A 116 -10.95 -13.47 19.99
C LEU A 116 -10.75 -12.63 18.73
N TRP A 117 -9.71 -12.93 17.94
CA TRP A 117 -9.44 -12.19 16.71
C TRP A 117 -10.59 -12.28 15.70
N GLN A 118 -11.16 -13.48 15.54
CA GLN A 118 -12.29 -13.72 14.64
C GLN A 118 -13.53 -12.95 15.08
N ARG A 119 -13.83 -12.93 16.39
CA ARG A 119 -14.97 -12.17 16.93
C ARG A 119 -14.77 -10.66 16.76
N ARG A 120 -13.56 -10.16 16.99
CA ARG A 120 -13.22 -8.75 16.82
C ARG A 120 -13.37 -8.26 15.36
N GLN A 121 -13.30 -9.14 14.35
CA GLN A 121 -13.55 -8.74 12.95
C GLN A 121 -14.93 -8.10 12.74
N ALA A 122 -15.93 -8.42 13.56
CA ALA A 122 -17.27 -7.84 13.48
C ALA A 122 -17.31 -6.32 13.70
N LYS A 123 -16.28 -5.74 14.34
CA LYS A 123 -16.19 -4.29 14.58
C LYS A 123 -15.98 -3.47 13.31
N TRP A 124 -15.25 -4.03 12.35
CA TRP A 124 -14.80 -3.27 11.19
C TRP A 124 -15.94 -2.81 10.25
N PRO A 125 -16.88 -3.68 9.82
CA PRO A 125 -17.99 -3.26 8.96
C PRO A 125 -18.83 -2.16 9.61
N ILE A 126 -19.10 -2.25 10.91
CA ILE A 126 -19.90 -1.24 11.63
C ILE A 126 -19.18 0.11 11.66
N PHE A 127 -17.87 0.12 11.93
CA PHE A 127 -17.08 1.35 11.87
C PHE A 127 -17.12 1.98 10.46
N VAL A 128 -16.99 1.17 9.42
CA VAL A 128 -17.03 1.65 8.02
C VAL A 128 -18.37 2.27 7.67
N GLU A 129 -19.51 1.71 8.12
CA GLU A 129 -20.83 2.33 7.92
C GLU A 129 -20.88 3.75 8.52
N PHE A 130 -20.36 3.96 9.73
CA PHE A 130 -20.29 5.30 10.33
C PHE A 130 -19.34 6.23 9.58
N ALA A 131 -18.19 5.73 9.14
CA ALA A 131 -17.24 6.50 8.33
C ALA A 131 -17.88 6.99 7.02
N VAL A 132 -18.70 6.14 6.38
CA VAL A 132 -19.45 6.50 5.16
C VAL A 132 -20.48 7.59 5.44
N VAL A 133 -21.22 7.52 6.56
CA VAL A 133 -22.13 8.60 6.96
C VAL A 133 -21.37 9.92 7.13
N ARG A 134 -20.21 9.90 7.79
CA ARG A 134 -19.36 11.10 7.96
C ARG A 134 -18.82 11.63 6.64
N PHE A 135 -18.46 10.74 5.72
CA PHE A 135 -18.03 11.11 4.38
C PHE A 135 -19.16 11.79 3.59
N LEU A 136 -20.37 11.25 3.64
CA LEU A 136 -21.53 11.86 2.98
C LEU A 136 -21.81 13.27 3.51
N GLU A 137 -21.71 13.47 4.83
CA GLU A 137 -21.82 14.81 5.44
C GLU A 137 -20.70 15.75 4.97
N TRP A 138 -19.45 15.28 4.95
CA TRP A 138 -18.31 16.04 4.47
C TRP A 138 -18.42 16.41 2.97
N CYS A 139 -19.04 15.57 2.15
CA CYS A 139 -19.21 15.83 0.72
C CYS A 139 -20.34 16.83 0.36
N LYS A 140 -21.27 17.13 1.29
CA LYS A 140 -22.43 17.99 0.99
C LYS A 140 -22.05 19.36 0.39
N PRO A 141 -21.06 20.12 0.93
CA PRO A 141 -20.71 21.43 0.40
C PRO A 141 -20.19 21.38 -1.06
N PHE A 142 -19.55 20.27 -1.46
CA PHE A 142 -18.99 20.08 -2.79
C PHE A 142 -20.03 19.64 -3.83
N THR A 143 -21.13 19.04 -3.40
CA THR A 143 -22.24 18.59 -4.28
C THR A 143 -23.28 19.69 -4.52
N HIS A 144 -23.38 20.66 -3.63
CA HIS A 144 -24.27 21.82 -3.74
C HIS A 144 -23.56 23.11 -3.32
N PRO A 145 -22.77 23.75 -4.20
CA PRO A 145 -22.15 25.02 -3.88
C PRO A 145 -23.24 26.10 -3.74
N VAL A 146 -23.54 26.51 -2.50
CA VAL A 146 -24.57 27.51 -2.19
C VAL A 146 -24.17 28.92 -2.67
N THR A 147 -22.87 29.18 -2.88
CA THR A 147 -22.34 30.54 -3.10
C THR A 147 -21.36 30.68 -4.27
N GLY A 148 -21.28 29.70 -5.19
CA GLY A 148 -20.46 29.82 -6.41
C GLY A 148 -18.93 29.81 -6.22
N GLU A 149 -18.45 29.95 -4.98
CA GLU A 149 -17.05 29.77 -4.62
C GLU A 149 -16.90 28.47 -3.79
N PRO A 150 -16.00 27.55 -4.17
CA PRO A 150 -15.67 26.42 -3.32
C PRO A 150 -15.11 26.94 -1.98
N PRO A 151 -15.35 26.26 -0.84
CA PRO A 151 -14.75 26.65 0.43
C PRO A 151 -13.24 26.77 0.27
N ASN A 152 -12.69 27.96 0.49
CA ASN A 152 -11.27 28.30 0.26
C ASN A 152 -10.31 27.52 1.17
N ASP A 153 -10.83 26.85 2.20
CA ASP A 153 -10.07 25.97 3.08
C ASP A 153 -10.65 24.55 2.96
N LEU A 154 -10.04 23.70 2.12
CA LEU A 154 -10.23 22.26 2.21
C LEU A 154 -9.58 21.79 3.53
N ALA A 155 -10.26 22.00 4.65
CA ALA A 155 -9.88 21.38 5.91
C ALA A 155 -9.77 19.88 5.64
N LEU A 156 -8.55 19.33 5.77
CA LEU A 156 -8.30 17.92 5.52
C LEU A 156 -9.30 17.11 6.35
N PRO A 157 -10.12 16.26 5.71
CA PRO A 157 -11.12 15.52 6.45
C PRO A 157 -10.48 14.55 7.43
N PRO A 158 -11.22 14.10 8.46
CA PRO A 158 -10.78 13.04 9.35
C PRO A 158 -10.33 11.79 8.58
N LEU A 159 -9.40 11.02 9.14
CA LEU A 159 -8.78 9.87 8.46
C LEU A 159 -9.78 8.83 7.95
N ASP A 160 -10.86 8.58 8.69
CA ASP A 160 -11.93 7.66 8.30
C ASP A 160 -12.71 8.15 7.07
N VAL A 161 -12.87 9.46 6.93
CA VAL A 161 -13.47 10.09 5.74
C VAL A 161 -12.52 10.02 4.55
N ILE A 162 -11.21 10.26 4.75
CA ILE A 162 -10.19 10.08 3.71
C ILE A 162 -10.15 8.63 3.21
N MET A 163 -10.26 7.66 4.11
CA MET A 163 -10.32 6.23 3.75
C MET A 163 -11.50 5.91 2.83
N VAL A 164 -12.68 6.45 3.13
CA VAL A 164 -13.86 6.28 2.27
C VAL A 164 -13.65 6.91 0.90
N TRP A 165 -13.11 8.14 0.86
CA TRP A 165 -12.81 8.84 -0.39
C TRP A 165 -11.77 8.07 -1.23
N HIS A 166 -10.68 7.62 -0.62
CA HIS A 166 -9.65 6.82 -1.29
C HIS A 166 -10.24 5.56 -1.92
N ALA A 167 -11.03 4.78 -1.16
CA ALA A 167 -11.64 3.57 -1.66
C ALA A 167 -12.62 3.83 -2.82
N LEU A 168 -13.34 4.96 -2.78
CA LEU A 168 -14.21 5.38 -3.88
C LEU A 168 -13.44 5.86 -5.10
N SER A 169 -12.29 6.52 -4.94
CA SER A 169 -11.50 6.98 -6.09
C SER A 169 -11.00 5.81 -6.94
N ALA A 170 -10.67 4.69 -6.29
CA ALA A 170 -10.34 3.43 -6.98
C ALA A 170 -11.58 2.72 -7.59
N PHE A 171 -12.75 2.82 -6.94
CA PHE A 171 -13.97 2.11 -7.35
C PHE A 171 -14.86 2.87 -8.36
N SER A 172 -14.86 4.20 -8.31
CA SER A 172 -15.72 5.11 -9.09
C SER A 172 -15.41 5.12 -10.59
N LEU A 173 -14.48 4.28 -10.99
CA LEU A 173 -13.96 4.10 -12.32
C LEU A 173 -14.53 2.85 -13.02
N GLU A 174 -15.43 2.11 -12.34
CA GLU A 174 -16.21 1.00 -12.87
C GLU A 174 -17.27 1.45 -13.91
N GLY A 175 -16.82 1.87 -15.10
CA GLY A 175 -17.53 1.66 -16.36
C GLY A 175 -18.66 2.62 -16.76
N ASN A 176 -18.72 2.85 -18.07
CA ASN A 176 -19.74 3.53 -18.89
C ASN A 176 -21.21 3.00 -18.77
N ARG A 177 -21.62 2.43 -17.62
CA ARG A 177 -23.03 2.13 -17.29
C ARG A 177 -23.60 3.00 -16.18
N HIS A 178 -22.82 3.93 -15.66
CA HIS A 178 -23.25 4.84 -14.61
C HIS A 178 -23.12 6.28 -15.07
N PRO A 179 -24.11 7.14 -14.75
CA PRO A 179 -24.10 8.52 -15.22
C PRO A 179 -22.75 9.12 -14.84
N GLN A 180 -22.06 9.69 -15.84
CA GLN A 180 -20.97 10.63 -15.59
C GLN A 180 -21.40 11.50 -14.41
N PHE A 181 -20.52 11.68 -13.43
CA PHE A 181 -20.75 12.51 -12.23
C PHE A 181 -21.22 13.90 -12.66
N ASN A 182 -22.52 14.03 -12.91
CA ASN A 182 -23.20 15.28 -13.12
C ASN A 182 -23.62 15.69 -11.73
N VAL A 183 -22.89 16.68 -11.21
CA VAL A 183 -23.04 17.30 -9.88
C VAL A 183 -24.47 17.82 -9.62
N GLY A 184 -25.38 17.75 -10.61
CA GLY A 184 -26.77 18.20 -10.50
C GLY A 184 -27.79 17.28 -9.82
N ASP A 185 -27.49 15.99 -9.55
CA ASP A 185 -28.49 15.00 -9.09
C ASP A 185 -28.13 14.35 -7.73
N SER A 186 -28.05 15.18 -6.67
CA SER A 186 -27.53 14.81 -5.34
C SER A 186 -28.21 13.62 -4.64
N VAL A 187 -29.48 13.36 -4.93
CA VAL A 187 -30.23 12.25 -4.33
C VAL A 187 -29.75 10.88 -4.85
N LYS A 188 -29.34 10.78 -6.12
CA LYS A 188 -28.80 9.55 -6.70
C LYS A 188 -27.35 9.32 -6.26
N VAL A 189 -26.57 10.40 -6.17
CA VAL A 189 -25.17 10.38 -5.69
C VAL A 189 -25.10 9.87 -4.26
N ASN A 190 -25.96 10.38 -3.36
CA ASN A 190 -25.97 9.95 -1.96
C ASN A 190 -26.39 8.48 -1.76
N ARG A 191 -27.37 7.98 -2.52
CA ARG A 191 -27.78 6.58 -2.45
C ARG A 191 -26.73 5.61 -2.99
N TYR A 192 -26.03 6.00 -4.06
CA TYR A 192 -24.96 5.19 -4.64
C TYR A 192 -23.75 5.15 -3.70
N ALA A 193 -23.25 6.30 -3.27
CA ALA A 193 -22.14 6.38 -2.32
C ALA A 193 -22.43 5.60 -1.02
N ALA A 194 -23.65 5.71 -0.46
CA ALA A 194 -24.05 4.95 0.73
C ALA A 194 -24.00 3.41 0.55
N CYS A 195 -24.36 2.88 -0.62
CA CYS A 195 -24.40 1.42 -0.85
C CYS A 195 -23.03 0.85 -1.24
N PHE A 196 -22.25 1.59 -2.02
CA PHE A 196 -21.02 1.09 -2.62
C PHE A 196 -19.77 1.40 -1.79
N ALA A 197 -19.73 2.52 -1.07
CA ALA A 197 -18.57 2.93 -0.30
C ALA A 197 -18.17 1.92 0.79
N PRO A 198 -19.08 1.33 1.58
CA PRO A 198 -18.69 0.33 2.57
C PRO A 198 -18.01 -0.88 1.93
N ARG A 199 -18.56 -1.36 0.81
CA ARG A 199 -18.01 -2.50 0.06
C ARG A 199 -16.66 -2.19 -0.55
N ALA A 200 -16.47 -0.97 -1.05
CA ALA A 200 -15.19 -0.51 -1.58
C ALA A 200 -14.11 -0.53 -0.52
N VAL A 201 -14.36 0.07 0.65
CA VAL A 201 -13.43 0.08 1.78
C VAL A 201 -13.10 -1.35 2.24
N ILE A 202 -14.11 -2.21 2.36
CA ILE A 202 -13.91 -3.60 2.79
C ILE A 202 -13.04 -4.39 1.80
N ARG A 203 -13.20 -4.20 0.48
CA ARG A 203 -12.37 -4.87 -0.53
C ARG A 203 -10.92 -4.38 -0.50
N GLN A 204 -10.75 -3.06 -0.41
CA GLN A 204 -9.43 -2.41 -0.32
C GLN A 204 -8.63 -2.86 0.92
N ALA A 205 -9.30 -3.29 1.99
CA ALA A 205 -8.63 -3.78 3.19
C ALA A 205 -7.64 -4.92 2.92
N SER A 206 -7.91 -5.81 1.95
CA SER A 206 -6.98 -6.88 1.60
C SER A 206 -5.73 -6.40 0.87
N PHE A 207 -5.84 -5.31 0.10
CA PHE A 207 -4.71 -4.64 -0.53
C PHE A 207 -3.85 -3.92 0.51
N VAL A 208 -4.49 -3.18 1.42
CA VAL A 208 -3.85 -2.56 2.60
C VAL A 208 -3.07 -3.61 3.42
N ASP A 209 -3.69 -4.77 3.70
CA ASP A 209 -3.03 -5.86 4.44
C ASP A 209 -1.79 -6.41 3.71
N LYS A 210 -1.81 -6.47 2.36
CA LYS A 210 -0.64 -6.89 1.56
C LYS A 210 0.48 -5.83 1.61
N MET A 211 0.13 -4.55 1.48
CA MET A 211 1.09 -3.45 1.55
C MET A 211 1.77 -3.41 2.92
N HIS A 212 0.99 -3.49 4.00
CA HIS A 212 1.50 -3.60 5.36
C HIS A 212 2.35 -4.85 5.57
N GLY A 213 1.95 -5.99 5.00
CA GLY A 213 2.69 -7.24 5.11
C GLY A 213 4.10 -7.20 4.49
N VAL A 214 4.33 -6.34 3.51
CA VAL A 214 5.66 -6.12 2.91
C VAL A 214 6.36 -4.90 3.50
N LEU A 215 5.59 -3.90 3.97
CA LEU A 215 6.04 -2.72 4.69
C LEU A 215 7.11 -1.89 3.93
N TRP A 216 6.94 -1.71 2.61
CA TRP A 216 7.92 -0.99 1.79
C TRP A 216 8.21 0.43 2.28
N ILE A 217 7.24 1.13 2.87
CA ILE A 217 7.43 2.49 3.41
C ILE A 217 8.51 2.58 4.50
N ARG A 218 8.85 1.45 5.15
CA ARG A 218 9.93 1.36 6.13
C ARG A 218 11.21 0.71 5.58
N SER A 219 11.20 0.32 4.31
CA SER A 219 12.33 -0.35 3.65
C SER A 219 13.47 0.65 3.39
N PRO A 220 14.74 0.25 3.61
CA PRO A 220 15.90 1.05 3.18
C PRO A 220 16.00 1.23 1.66
N ALA A 221 15.29 0.41 0.88
CA ALA A 221 15.31 0.41 -0.58
C ALA A 221 14.07 1.09 -1.21
N LEU A 222 13.25 1.79 -0.42
CA LEU A 222 11.96 2.34 -0.84
C LEU A 222 12.04 3.10 -2.18
N ALA A 223 13.00 4.00 -2.34
CA ALA A 223 13.15 4.79 -3.56
C ALA A 223 13.37 3.91 -4.80
N GLY A 224 14.22 2.88 -4.68
CA GLY A 224 14.46 1.91 -5.73
C GLY A 224 13.25 1.05 -6.04
N THR A 225 12.57 0.57 -5.00
CA THR A 225 11.33 -0.21 -5.12
C THR A 225 10.26 0.56 -5.89
N LEU A 226 10.00 1.81 -5.53
CA LEU A 226 8.99 2.64 -6.20
C LEU A 226 9.39 2.97 -7.64
N ARG A 227 10.66 3.30 -7.90
CA ARG A 227 11.18 3.53 -9.26
C ARG A 227 10.98 2.30 -10.15
N ARG A 228 11.36 1.11 -9.68
CA ARG A 228 11.17 -0.15 -10.42
C ARG A 228 9.69 -0.47 -10.63
N GLY A 229 8.86 -0.27 -9.61
CA GLY A 229 7.41 -0.45 -9.70
C GLY A 229 6.80 0.43 -10.79
N THR A 230 7.17 1.72 -10.86
CA THR A 230 6.66 2.64 -11.89
C THR A 230 7.08 2.21 -13.30
N ALA A 231 8.35 1.83 -13.48
CA ALA A 231 8.83 1.33 -14.77
C ALA A 231 8.13 0.02 -15.20
N ARG A 232 7.76 -0.84 -14.25
CA ARG A 232 7.03 -2.08 -14.52
C ARG A 232 5.55 -1.82 -14.80
N TYR A 233 4.95 -0.81 -14.16
CA TYR A 233 3.60 -0.36 -14.43
C TYR A 233 3.45 0.24 -15.83
N GLU A 234 4.43 1.01 -16.30
CA GLU A 234 4.47 1.49 -17.70
C GLU A 234 4.42 0.32 -18.70
N LYS A 235 5.26 -0.69 -18.50
CA LYS A 235 5.28 -1.92 -19.31
C LYS A 235 3.94 -2.67 -19.23
N PHE A 236 3.31 -2.69 -18.06
CA PHE A 236 1.99 -3.29 -17.87
C PHE A 236 0.90 -2.58 -18.68
N LEU A 237 0.91 -1.25 -18.75
CA LEU A 237 0.01 -0.49 -19.62
C LEU A 237 0.26 -0.83 -21.10
N GLY A 238 1.52 -1.01 -21.52
CA GLY A 238 1.87 -1.49 -22.85
C GLY A 238 1.32 -2.89 -23.17
N LEU A 239 1.31 -3.81 -22.20
CA LEU A 239 0.65 -5.12 -22.37
C LEU A 239 -0.85 -4.97 -22.56
N LEU A 240 -1.50 -4.14 -21.75
CA LEU A 240 -2.94 -3.89 -21.85
C LEU A 240 -3.31 -3.25 -23.20
N GLN A 241 -2.44 -2.42 -23.77
CA GLN A 241 -2.62 -1.84 -25.10
C GLN A 241 -2.49 -2.91 -26.19
N ARG A 242 -1.47 -3.76 -26.10
CA ARG A 242 -1.13 -4.72 -27.17
C ARG A 242 -1.99 -5.98 -27.17
N TYR A 243 -2.52 -6.38 -26.02
CA TYR A 243 -3.36 -7.58 -25.85
C TYR A 243 -4.75 -7.19 -25.33
N PRO A 244 -5.56 -6.46 -26.14
CA PRO A 244 -6.90 -6.07 -25.73
C PRO A 244 -7.80 -7.31 -25.53
N GLY A 245 -8.62 -7.30 -24.49
CA GLY A 245 -9.51 -8.42 -24.15
C GLY A 245 -8.85 -9.55 -23.37
N THR A 246 -7.53 -9.51 -23.15
CA THR A 246 -6.82 -10.47 -22.30
C THR A 246 -6.79 -10.00 -20.85
N MET A 247 -6.92 -10.95 -19.92
CA MET A 247 -6.78 -10.68 -18.48
C MET A 247 -5.29 -10.55 -18.13
N ILE A 248 -4.80 -9.31 -18.01
CA ILE A 248 -3.46 -9.04 -17.49
C ILE A 248 -3.55 -8.72 -15.99
N VAL A 249 -2.91 -9.54 -15.17
CA VAL A 249 -2.97 -9.48 -13.70
C VAL A 249 -1.72 -8.74 -13.19
N PRO A 250 -1.86 -7.63 -12.44
CA PRO A 250 -0.71 -6.89 -11.93
C PRO A 250 0.07 -7.69 -10.87
N THR A 251 1.38 -7.44 -10.79
CA THR A 251 2.17 -7.82 -9.60
C THR A 251 2.03 -6.76 -8.52
N LEU A 252 2.43 -7.05 -7.28
CA LEU A 252 2.12 -6.19 -6.12
C LEU A 252 2.67 -4.76 -6.25
N ASP A 253 3.86 -4.62 -6.83
CA ASP A 253 4.52 -3.35 -7.13
C ASP A 253 3.78 -2.56 -8.23
N ILE A 254 3.34 -3.26 -9.28
CA ILE A 254 2.52 -2.70 -10.36
C ILE A 254 1.16 -2.25 -9.83
N ASP A 255 0.54 -3.06 -8.98
CA ASP A 255 -0.76 -2.80 -8.36
C ASP A 255 -0.68 -1.55 -7.48
N LEU A 256 0.37 -1.39 -6.66
CA LEU A 256 0.60 -0.17 -5.90
C LEU A 256 0.62 1.08 -6.77
N VAL A 257 1.44 1.10 -7.82
CA VAL A 257 1.54 2.27 -8.71
C VAL A 257 0.21 2.50 -9.43
N TRP A 258 -0.49 1.43 -9.81
CA TRP A 258 -1.79 1.53 -10.45
C TRP A 258 -2.84 2.17 -9.52
N HIS A 259 -2.94 1.74 -8.26
CA HIS A 259 -3.82 2.38 -7.29
C HIS A 259 -3.40 3.85 -7.02
N THR A 260 -2.11 4.17 -6.98
CA THR A 260 -1.64 5.57 -6.89
C THR A 260 -2.13 6.39 -8.08
N HIS A 261 -2.03 5.86 -9.30
CA HIS A 261 -2.48 6.54 -10.51
C HIS A 261 -4.00 6.79 -10.48
N GLN A 262 -4.79 5.83 -9.99
CA GLN A 262 -6.25 5.98 -9.85
C GLN A 262 -6.67 7.08 -8.86
N CYS A 263 -5.82 7.41 -7.88
CA CYS A 263 -6.07 8.53 -6.96
C CYS A 263 -6.09 9.89 -7.69
N GLN A 264 -5.57 9.97 -8.92
CA GLN A 264 -5.59 11.14 -9.78
C GLN A 264 -6.72 11.04 -10.82
N ALA A 265 -7.97 10.83 -10.39
CA ALA A 265 -9.06 10.36 -11.26
C ALA A 265 -9.22 11.06 -12.63
N PRO A 266 -9.22 12.41 -12.75
CA PRO A 266 -9.27 13.06 -14.06
C PRO A 266 -8.04 12.79 -14.94
N GLY A 267 -6.85 12.78 -14.32
CA GLY A 267 -5.58 12.48 -15.00
C GLY A 267 -5.50 11.02 -15.45
N TYR A 268 -5.93 10.09 -14.60
CA TYR A 268 -5.92 8.65 -14.86
C TYR A 268 -6.77 8.26 -16.06
N ALA A 269 -8.01 8.76 -16.12
CA ALA A 269 -8.93 8.44 -17.22
C ALA A 269 -8.38 8.95 -18.55
N LYS A 270 -7.80 10.16 -18.57
CA LYS A 270 -7.15 10.72 -19.76
C LYS A 270 -5.92 9.89 -20.16
N ALA A 271 -5.00 9.66 -19.21
CA ALA A 271 -3.75 8.96 -19.45
C ALA A 271 -3.97 7.54 -19.98
N THR A 272 -4.93 6.80 -19.42
CA THR A 272 -5.25 5.44 -19.89
C THR A 272 -5.93 5.41 -21.24
N ASN A 273 -6.85 6.34 -21.53
CA ASN A 273 -7.43 6.44 -22.88
C ASN A 273 -6.39 6.78 -23.94
N GLU A 274 -5.46 7.70 -23.65
CA GLU A 274 -4.38 8.07 -24.56
C GLU A 274 -3.37 6.94 -24.77
N HIS A 275 -2.92 6.28 -23.68
CA HIS A 275 -1.85 5.29 -23.76
C HIS A 275 -2.34 3.88 -24.12
N VAL A 276 -3.49 3.47 -23.59
CA VAL A 276 -4.04 2.10 -23.76
C VAL A 276 -5.14 2.06 -24.82
N GLY A 277 -5.66 3.21 -25.25
CA GLY A 277 -6.78 3.32 -26.19
C GLY A 277 -8.15 3.09 -25.55
N ARG A 278 -8.19 2.91 -24.22
CA ARG A 278 -9.41 2.72 -23.44
C ARG A 278 -9.16 3.01 -21.98
N PHE A 279 -10.24 3.32 -21.26
CA PHE A 279 -10.23 3.30 -19.81
C PHE A 279 -9.88 1.91 -19.26
N VAL A 280 -8.87 1.84 -18.38
CA VAL A 280 -8.48 0.58 -17.72
C VAL A 280 -9.17 0.49 -16.37
N ASN A 281 -10.12 -0.43 -16.24
CA ASN A 281 -10.83 -0.67 -14.99
C ASN A 281 -10.07 -1.65 -14.08
N HIS A 282 -10.10 -1.42 -12.77
CA HIS A 282 -9.55 -2.31 -11.75
C HIS A 282 -10.69 -3.12 -11.15
N ASP A 283 -10.89 -4.34 -11.68
CA ASP A 283 -11.96 -5.23 -11.22
C ASP A 283 -11.43 -6.22 -10.17
N ASP A 284 -11.53 -5.81 -8.91
CA ASP A 284 -11.17 -6.62 -7.73
C ASP A 284 -12.17 -7.73 -7.39
N THR A 285 -13.21 -7.95 -8.21
CA THR A 285 -14.23 -8.98 -7.96
C THR A 285 -13.94 -10.33 -8.62
N ILE A 286 -12.85 -10.42 -9.37
CA ILE A 286 -12.47 -11.63 -10.11
C ILE A 286 -12.08 -12.77 -9.15
N ALA A 287 -12.64 -13.95 -9.38
CA ALA A 287 -12.38 -15.15 -8.58
C ALA A 287 -10.91 -15.63 -8.69
N LYS A 288 -10.37 -16.16 -7.58
CA LYS A 288 -8.94 -16.50 -7.43
C LYS A 288 -8.41 -17.54 -8.42
N ASP A 289 -9.25 -18.48 -8.81
CA ASP A 289 -8.96 -19.50 -9.82
C ASP A 289 -8.68 -18.86 -11.19
N LYS A 290 -9.55 -17.94 -11.63
CA LYS A 290 -9.35 -17.19 -12.88
C LYS A 290 -8.13 -16.28 -12.85
N LEU A 291 -7.79 -15.73 -11.69
CA LEU A 291 -6.57 -14.94 -11.51
C LEU A 291 -5.29 -15.78 -11.70
N GLY A 292 -5.31 -17.08 -11.37
CA GLY A 292 -4.17 -17.98 -11.55
C GLY A 292 -3.79 -18.15 -13.02
N ASP A 293 -4.78 -18.47 -13.86
CA ASP A 293 -4.60 -18.62 -15.30
C ASP A 293 -4.20 -17.28 -15.96
N GLY A 294 -4.87 -16.19 -15.56
CA GLY A 294 -4.55 -14.84 -16.02
C GLY A 294 -3.11 -14.42 -15.67
N PHE A 295 -2.62 -14.78 -14.50
CA PHE A 295 -1.25 -14.46 -14.07
C PHE A 295 -0.20 -15.23 -14.89
N ALA A 296 -0.44 -16.49 -15.22
CA ALA A 296 0.46 -17.28 -16.06
C ALA A 296 0.62 -16.67 -17.46
N GLU A 297 -0.49 -16.27 -18.08
CA GLU A 297 -0.46 -15.58 -19.38
C GLU A 297 0.18 -14.19 -19.27
N SER A 298 -0.11 -13.43 -18.21
CA SER A 298 0.55 -12.13 -17.94
C SER A 298 2.08 -12.26 -17.90
N ARG A 299 2.59 -13.29 -17.21
CA ARG A 299 4.02 -13.60 -17.14
C ARG A 299 4.60 -13.88 -18.51
N LYS A 300 3.92 -14.71 -19.30
CA LYS A 300 4.32 -15.07 -20.66
C LYS A 300 4.38 -13.85 -21.57
N TYR A 301 3.33 -13.02 -21.61
CA TYR A 301 3.32 -11.82 -22.46
C TYR A 301 4.38 -10.81 -22.04
N PHE A 302 4.58 -10.59 -20.75
CA PHE A 302 5.62 -9.69 -20.26
C PHE A 302 7.02 -10.17 -20.65
N GLN A 303 7.30 -11.47 -20.49
CA GLN A 303 8.60 -12.06 -20.88
C GLN A 303 8.83 -11.95 -22.40
N MET A 304 7.81 -12.26 -23.21
CA MET A 304 7.90 -12.17 -24.67
C MET A 304 8.13 -10.74 -25.16
N GLN A 305 7.47 -9.76 -24.54
CA GLN A 305 7.50 -8.37 -25.00
C GLN A 305 8.74 -7.62 -24.51
N PHE A 306 9.21 -7.90 -23.30
CA PHE A 306 10.25 -7.09 -22.64
C PHE A 306 11.51 -7.86 -22.26
N GLY A 307 11.56 -9.18 -22.50
CA GLY A 307 12.71 -10.01 -22.15
C GLY A 307 13.03 -10.08 -20.65
N ALA A 308 12.07 -9.72 -19.80
CA ALA A 308 12.27 -9.56 -18.36
C ALA A 308 11.29 -10.42 -17.55
N GLU A 309 11.70 -10.81 -16.35
CA GLU A 309 10.85 -11.63 -15.48
C GLU A 309 9.67 -10.82 -14.92
N TYR A 310 8.46 -11.38 -15.08
CA TYR A 310 7.26 -10.74 -14.55
C TYR A 310 7.10 -10.93 -13.04
N LYS A 311 7.39 -12.11 -12.49
CA LYS A 311 7.24 -12.35 -11.04
C LYS A 311 8.59 -12.15 -10.37
N VAL A 312 8.77 -11.02 -9.70
CA VAL A 312 9.97 -10.71 -8.91
C VAL A 312 9.66 -10.77 -7.41
N CYS A 313 10.69 -11.00 -6.59
CA CYS A 313 10.55 -10.95 -5.13
C CYS A 313 10.65 -9.50 -4.65
N GLY A 314 9.60 -8.99 -3.99
CA GLY A 314 9.57 -7.64 -3.43
C GLY A 314 9.94 -7.56 -1.95
N CYS A 315 10.61 -8.56 -1.36
CA CYS A 315 11.04 -8.47 0.05
C CYS A 315 12.20 -7.48 0.20
N TRP A 316 12.41 -6.96 1.42
CA TRP A 316 13.45 -5.97 1.68
C TRP A 316 14.86 -6.45 1.31
N ASP A 317 15.17 -7.74 1.48
CA ASP A 317 16.47 -8.32 1.11
C ASP A 317 16.71 -8.21 -0.39
N CYS A 318 15.74 -8.66 -1.20
CA CYS A 318 15.86 -8.62 -2.65
C CYS A 318 15.87 -7.18 -3.18
N GLU A 319 14.98 -6.33 -2.68
CA GLU A 319 14.89 -4.94 -3.11
C GLU A 319 16.14 -4.14 -2.76
N LEU A 320 16.73 -4.37 -1.59
CA LEU A 320 17.97 -3.70 -1.18
C LEU A 320 19.19 -4.21 -1.93
N LEU A 321 19.29 -5.52 -2.18
CA LEU A 321 20.37 -6.05 -3.02
C LEU A 321 20.31 -5.48 -4.44
N LEU A 322 19.12 -5.42 -5.04
CA LEU A 322 18.92 -4.81 -6.35
C LEU A 322 19.29 -3.33 -6.36
N ASP A 323 18.81 -2.57 -5.37
CA ASP A 323 19.13 -1.14 -5.25
C ASP A 323 20.63 -0.91 -5.04
N SER A 324 21.29 -1.78 -4.27
CA SER A 324 22.74 -1.72 -4.05
C SER A 324 23.53 -1.99 -5.33
N VAL A 325 23.06 -2.89 -6.19
CA VAL A 325 23.70 -3.19 -7.48
C VAL A 325 23.46 -2.08 -8.50
N GLU A 326 22.25 -1.53 -8.56
CA GLU A 326 21.91 -0.41 -9.47
C GLU A 326 22.71 0.87 -9.17
N GLY A 327 23.14 1.06 -7.93
CA GLY A 327 23.94 2.21 -7.50
C GLY A 327 25.44 2.13 -7.84
N LEU A 328 25.92 1.02 -8.38
CA LEU A 328 27.34 0.82 -8.66
C LEU A 328 27.73 1.44 -10.01
N ALA A 329 28.84 2.17 -10.01
CA ALA A 329 29.53 2.60 -11.22
C ALA A 329 30.71 1.64 -11.50
N GLY A 330 30.81 1.11 -12.72
CA GLY A 330 31.90 0.19 -13.13
C GLY A 330 31.39 -0.99 -13.98
N THR A 331 32.31 -1.79 -14.52
CA THR A 331 31.93 -3.04 -15.22
C THR A 331 31.67 -4.17 -14.20
N PRO A 332 30.87 -5.20 -14.54
CA PRO A 332 30.59 -6.30 -13.62
C PRO A 332 31.83 -7.04 -13.09
N GLU A 333 32.97 -6.99 -13.80
CA GLU A 333 34.22 -7.61 -13.35
C GLU A 333 34.96 -6.82 -12.26
N GLU A 334 34.67 -5.52 -12.11
CA GLU A 334 35.35 -4.62 -11.14
C GLU A 334 34.63 -4.58 -9.78
N VAL A 335 33.42 -5.13 -9.70
CA VAL A 335 32.57 -5.08 -8.51
C VAL A 335 32.77 -6.30 -7.62
N ASP A 336 33.18 -6.08 -6.37
CA ASP A 336 33.10 -7.12 -5.34
C ASP A 336 31.63 -7.33 -4.90
N MET A 337 30.94 -8.23 -5.59
CA MET A 337 29.56 -8.59 -5.28
C MET A 337 29.38 -9.15 -3.86
N ALA A 338 30.42 -9.73 -3.27
CA ALA A 338 30.35 -10.23 -1.90
C ALA A 338 30.36 -9.07 -0.90
N GLU A 339 31.12 -8.01 -1.17
CA GLU A 339 31.08 -6.79 -0.35
C GLU A 339 29.75 -6.05 -0.46
N VAL A 340 29.22 -5.94 -1.67
CA VAL A 340 27.88 -5.36 -1.91
C VAL A 340 26.82 -6.11 -1.08
N ALA A 341 26.85 -7.44 -1.12
CA ALA A 341 25.93 -8.26 -0.35
C ALA A 341 26.09 -8.10 1.17
N ARG A 342 27.34 -8.04 1.69
CA ARG A 342 27.62 -7.81 3.11
C ARG A 342 27.12 -6.45 3.57
N SER A 343 27.34 -5.40 2.78
CA SER A 343 26.90 -4.04 3.07
C SER A 343 25.37 -3.94 3.09
N ALA A 344 24.70 -4.50 2.08
CA ALA A 344 23.25 -4.59 2.02
C ALA A 344 22.69 -5.34 3.24
N GLU A 345 23.29 -6.48 3.60
CA GLU A 345 22.86 -7.24 4.77
C GLU A 345 23.01 -6.45 6.07
N ALA A 346 24.13 -5.74 6.28
CA ALA A 346 24.36 -4.92 7.47
C ALA A 346 23.31 -3.80 7.59
N ARG A 347 23.04 -3.08 6.48
CA ARG A 347 21.99 -2.06 6.43
C ARG A 347 20.61 -2.65 6.71
N LEU A 348 20.28 -3.79 6.11
CA LEU A 348 19.00 -4.44 6.34
C LEU A 348 18.80 -4.89 7.80
N ARG A 349 19.85 -5.42 8.44
CA ARG A 349 19.82 -5.79 9.86
C ARG A 349 19.49 -4.60 10.76
N TYR A 350 20.02 -3.42 10.46
CA TYR A 350 19.70 -2.19 11.18
C TYR A 350 18.21 -1.80 11.05
N TYR A 351 17.70 -1.65 9.82
CA TYR A 351 16.30 -1.25 9.59
C TYR A 351 15.31 -2.27 10.21
N ARG A 352 15.64 -3.57 10.15
CA ARG A 352 14.85 -4.61 10.83
C ARG A 352 14.87 -4.47 12.36
N ALA A 353 16.00 -4.08 12.95
CA ALA A 353 16.08 -3.84 14.38
C ALA A 353 15.24 -2.63 14.80
N VAL A 354 15.24 -1.56 13.99
CA VAL A 354 14.38 -0.38 14.21
C VAL A 354 12.90 -0.77 14.21
N GLU A 355 12.42 -1.50 13.21
CA GLU A 355 11.00 -1.87 13.16
C GLU A 355 10.60 -2.87 14.26
N ARG A 356 11.47 -3.80 14.64
CA ARG A 356 11.21 -4.66 15.82
C ARG A 356 11.11 -3.87 17.12
N ALA A 357 11.94 -2.83 17.28
CA ALA A 357 11.86 -1.95 18.44
C ALA A 357 10.55 -1.15 18.43
N ARG A 358 10.16 -0.63 17.26
CA ARG A 358 8.89 0.09 17.03
C ARG A 358 7.67 -0.76 17.36
N GLU A 359 7.59 -1.98 16.82
CA GLU A 359 6.50 -2.94 17.10
C GLU A 359 6.43 -3.33 18.57
N GLY A 360 7.59 -3.44 19.23
CA GLY A 360 7.69 -3.80 20.64
C GLY A 360 7.47 -2.64 21.61
N ASN A 361 7.25 -1.42 21.11
CA ASN A 361 7.27 -0.18 21.90
C ASN A 361 8.53 -0.08 22.79
N LYS A 362 9.69 -0.40 22.20
CA LYS A 362 11.01 -0.36 22.84
C LYS A 362 11.82 0.84 22.31
N PRO A 363 12.84 1.30 23.06
CA PRO A 363 13.76 2.32 22.55
C PRO A 363 14.35 1.93 21.20
N LEU A 364 14.37 2.88 20.26
CA LEU A 364 14.88 2.64 18.91
C LEU A 364 16.43 2.61 18.90
N PRO A 365 17.05 1.88 17.97
CA PRO A 365 18.46 2.06 17.62
C PRO A 365 18.77 3.52 17.25
N MET A 366 19.96 3.99 17.60
CA MET A 366 20.50 5.29 17.18
C MET A 366 20.68 5.35 15.66
N SER A 367 20.49 6.51 15.06
CA SER A 367 20.77 6.78 13.64
C SER A 367 22.22 6.42 13.28
N LEU A 368 22.44 5.72 12.15
CA LEU A 368 23.79 5.42 11.68
C LEU A 368 24.40 6.64 10.96
N PRO A 369 25.70 6.95 11.16
CA PRO A 369 26.37 8.03 10.44
C PRO A 369 26.40 7.74 8.93
N GLY A 370 25.96 8.70 8.10
CA GLY A 370 25.95 8.56 6.64
C GLY A 370 24.82 7.68 6.10
N MET A 371 23.79 7.38 6.90
CA MET A 371 22.51 6.84 6.43
C MET A 371 21.45 7.90 6.26
#